data_AF-A0A1F8PK71-F1
#
_entry.id   AF-A0A1F8PK71-F1
#
_cell.length_a   1.000
_cell.length_b   1.000
_cell.length_c   1.000
_cell.angle_alpha   90.00
_cell.angle_beta   90.00
_cell.angle_gamma   90.00
#
_symmetry.space_group_name_H-M   'P 1'
#
loop_
_entity.id
_entity.type
_entity.pdbx_description
1 polymer ?
#
loop_
_entity_poly.entity_id
_entity_poly.type
_entity_poly.pdbx_seq_one_letter_code
_entity_poly.pdbx_strand_id
1 'polypeptide(L)'
;MPGARAGAEAEGIAMSVHLPWNAMIAEGVLGYGGRREAADLTTRLMKAVILNLKSSHSFYQNYHAERGIGIGERNTAHGLAPVGLFLDVLGVRNISSRSVHLDGRNPFPWPVTINYKGVTVLCGLDRTVITFPNGKNIIVEDPAPCIVRM
;
A
#
# COMPACT_ATOMS: atom_id res chain seq x y z
N MET A 1 -33.49 -5.44 -25.39
CA MET A 1 -32.26 -5.92 -26.07
C MET A 1 -31.41 -6.71 -25.08
N PRO A 2 -31.46 -8.07 -25.10
CA PRO A 2 -30.74 -8.92 -24.14
C PRO A 2 -29.20 -8.90 -24.32
N GLY A 3 -28.71 -8.73 -25.55
CA GLY A 3 -27.27 -8.80 -25.86
C GLY A 3 -26.43 -7.64 -25.30
N ALA A 4 -27.01 -6.46 -25.09
CA ALA A 4 -26.29 -5.31 -24.55
C ALA A 4 -25.93 -5.45 -23.06
N ARG A 5 -26.75 -6.18 -22.28
CA ARG A 5 -26.47 -6.45 -20.86
C ARG A 5 -25.36 -7.48 -20.68
N ALA A 6 -25.38 -8.54 -21.50
CA ALA A 6 -24.35 -9.58 -21.46
C ALA A 6 -22.95 -9.02 -21.82
N GLY A 7 -22.87 -8.08 -22.77
CA GLY A 7 -21.62 -7.41 -23.13
C GLY A 7 -21.03 -6.58 -21.99
N ALA A 8 -21.85 -5.75 -21.33
CA ALA A 8 -21.42 -4.92 -20.20
C ALA A 8 -21.00 -5.75 -18.97
N GLU A 9 -21.66 -6.89 -18.74
CA GLU A 9 -21.31 -7.80 -17.66
C GLU A 9 -19.97 -8.52 -17.92
N ALA A 10 -19.74 -8.98 -19.15
CA ALA A 10 -18.47 -9.59 -19.55
C ALA A 10 -17.29 -8.60 -19.43
N GLU A 11 -17.49 -7.34 -19.82
CA GLU A 11 -16.50 -6.27 -19.64
C GLU A 11 -16.20 -6.05 -18.15
N GLY A 12 -17.24 -5.96 -17.31
CA GLY A 12 -17.08 -5.81 -15.87
C GLY A 12 -16.26 -6.93 -15.24
N ILE A 13 -16.43 -8.17 -15.69
CA ILE A 13 -15.63 -9.32 -15.23
C ILE A 13 -14.19 -9.24 -15.74
N ALA A 14 -14.01 -9.05 -17.05
CA ALA A 14 -12.67 -9.03 -17.68
C ALA A 14 -11.79 -7.88 -17.15
N MET A 15 -12.41 -6.75 -16.77
CA MET A 15 -11.74 -5.55 -16.27
C MET A 15 -11.70 -5.47 -14.74
N SER A 16 -12.11 -6.52 -14.02
CA SER A 16 -12.11 -6.54 -12.56
C SER A 16 -10.71 -6.76 -11.99
N VAL A 17 -10.22 -5.76 -11.26
CA VAL A 17 -9.01 -5.85 -10.43
C VAL A 17 -9.39 -6.28 -9.03
N HIS A 18 -8.87 -7.44 -8.64
CA HIS A 18 -8.99 -7.97 -7.28
C HIS A 18 -7.78 -7.53 -6.45
N LEU A 19 -8.00 -6.68 -5.43
CA LEU A 19 -6.92 -6.18 -4.58
C LEU A 19 -6.16 -7.31 -3.86
N PRO A 20 -6.81 -8.34 -3.28
CA PRO A 20 -6.08 -9.40 -2.57
C PRO A 20 -5.13 -10.18 -3.48
N TRP A 21 -5.52 -10.43 -4.73
CA TRP A 21 -4.68 -11.16 -5.68
C TRP A 21 -3.50 -10.31 -6.15
N ASN A 22 -3.74 -9.03 -6.43
CA ASN A 22 -2.66 -8.11 -6.78
C ASN A 22 -1.70 -7.89 -5.60
N ALA A 23 -2.20 -7.95 -4.35
CA ALA A 23 -1.36 -7.89 -3.18
C ALA A 23 -0.41 -9.09 -3.10
N MET A 24 -0.91 -10.31 -3.27
CA MET A 24 -0.05 -11.51 -3.30
C MET A 24 1.00 -11.46 -4.42
N ILE A 25 0.64 -10.94 -5.61
CA ILE A 25 1.60 -10.75 -6.70
C ILE A 25 2.68 -9.74 -6.29
N ALA A 26 2.28 -8.60 -5.73
CA ALA A 26 3.22 -7.55 -5.31
C ALA A 26 4.15 -8.03 -4.17
N GLU A 27 3.63 -8.81 -3.23
CA GLU A 27 4.40 -9.46 -2.16
C GLU A 27 5.44 -10.42 -2.74
N GLY A 28 5.05 -11.25 -3.72
CA GLY A 28 5.97 -12.12 -4.45
C GLY A 28 7.07 -11.32 -5.15
N VAL A 29 6.69 -10.32 -5.94
CA VAL A 29 7.63 -9.43 -6.65
C VAL A 29 8.61 -8.77 -5.67
N LEU A 30 8.12 -8.27 -4.53
CA LEU A 30 8.95 -7.70 -3.47
C LEU A 30 9.93 -8.75 -2.89
N GLY A 31 9.47 -9.98 -2.65
CA GLY A 31 10.28 -11.08 -2.13
C GLY A 31 11.43 -11.49 -3.05
N TYR A 32 11.29 -11.30 -4.37
CA TYR A 32 12.36 -11.54 -5.35
C TYR A 32 13.22 -10.29 -5.65
N GLY A 33 13.09 -9.22 -4.86
CA GLY A 33 13.89 -8.00 -5.00
C GLY A 33 13.31 -6.92 -5.92
N GLY A 34 12.13 -7.14 -6.51
CA GLY A 34 11.42 -6.21 -7.39
C GLY A 34 10.72 -5.06 -6.65
N ARG A 35 11.41 -4.37 -5.76
CA ARG A 35 10.79 -3.35 -4.89
C ARG A 35 10.15 -2.20 -5.67
N ARG A 36 10.79 -1.76 -6.76
CA ARG A 36 10.27 -0.65 -7.59
C ARG A 36 8.98 -1.06 -8.31
N GLU A 37 8.95 -2.27 -8.84
CA GLU A 37 7.79 -2.85 -9.53
C GLU A 37 6.63 -3.07 -8.54
N ALA A 38 6.92 -3.56 -7.33
CA ALA A 38 5.94 -3.68 -6.26
C ALA A 38 5.39 -2.31 -5.83
N ALA A 39 6.24 -1.27 -5.77
CA ALA A 39 5.83 0.10 -5.46
C ALA A 39 4.93 0.71 -6.55
N ASP A 40 5.24 0.50 -7.83
CA ASP A 40 4.38 0.95 -8.93
C ASP A 40 3.01 0.27 -8.88
N LEU A 41 2.97 -1.06 -8.72
CA LEU A 41 1.71 -1.79 -8.59
C LEU A 41 0.90 -1.30 -7.38
N THR A 42 1.50 -1.21 -6.21
CA THR A 42 0.86 -0.68 -4.99
C THR A 42 0.31 0.72 -5.20
N THR A 43 1.07 1.60 -5.88
CA THR A 43 0.64 2.97 -6.20
C THR A 43 -0.61 2.97 -7.07
N ARG A 44 -0.69 2.10 -8.08
CA ARG A 44 -1.87 1.99 -8.97
C ARG A 44 -3.09 1.48 -8.21
N LEU A 45 -2.94 0.46 -7.35
CA LEU A 45 -4.02 -0.05 -6.50
C LEU A 45 -4.54 1.06 -5.56
N MET A 46 -3.63 1.76 -4.88
CA MET A 46 -3.99 2.84 -3.96
C MET A 46 -4.68 4.01 -4.68
N LYS A 47 -4.28 4.34 -5.92
CA LYS A 47 -4.96 5.36 -6.73
C LYS A 47 -6.44 5.03 -6.97
N ALA A 48 -6.75 3.78 -7.30
CA ALA A 48 -8.14 3.34 -7.49
C ALA A 48 -8.94 3.42 -6.17
N VAL A 49 -8.35 2.98 -5.06
CA VAL A 49 -8.99 3.09 -3.73
C VAL A 49 -9.24 4.55 -3.37
N ILE A 50 -8.23 5.42 -3.48
CA ILE A 50 -8.33 6.86 -3.16
C ILE A 50 -9.39 7.55 -4.02
N LEU A 51 -9.46 7.22 -5.31
CA LEU A 51 -10.49 7.76 -6.21
C LEU A 51 -11.89 7.50 -5.66
N ASN A 52 -12.18 6.26 -5.26
CA ASN A 52 -13.51 5.87 -4.77
C ASN A 52 -13.79 6.39 -3.35
N LEU A 53 -12.78 6.47 -2.49
CA LEU A 53 -12.94 7.09 -1.18
C LEU A 53 -13.25 8.58 -1.29
N LYS A 54 -12.63 9.30 -2.23
CA LYS A 54 -12.89 10.73 -2.46
C LYS A 54 -14.26 10.99 -3.08
N SER A 55 -14.70 10.16 -4.03
CA SER A 55 -15.93 10.39 -4.78
C SER A 55 -17.18 9.81 -4.12
N SER A 56 -17.04 8.69 -3.41
CA SER A 56 -18.16 7.88 -2.94
C SER A 56 -18.05 7.42 -1.49
N HIS A 57 -16.95 7.78 -0.80
CA HIS A 57 -16.71 7.45 0.61
C HIS A 57 -16.85 5.95 0.90
N SER A 58 -16.53 5.10 -0.07
CA SER A 58 -16.74 3.64 0.01
C SER A 58 -15.56 2.88 -0.60
N PHE A 59 -15.28 1.71 -0.03
CA PHE A 59 -14.52 0.66 -0.72
C PHE A 59 -15.45 -0.14 -1.65
N TYR A 60 -14.90 -0.89 -2.59
CA TYR A 60 -15.69 -1.74 -3.49
C TYR A 60 -15.02 -3.09 -3.69
N GLN A 61 -15.83 -4.12 -3.95
CA GLN A 61 -15.36 -5.49 -4.15
C GLN A 61 -14.19 -5.61 -5.12
N ASN A 62 -14.36 -5.02 -6.30
CA ASN A 62 -13.34 -4.96 -7.33
C ASN A 62 -13.22 -3.52 -7.83
N TYR A 63 -12.16 -3.27 -8.60
CA TYR A 63 -11.95 -1.98 -9.25
C TYR A 63 -11.75 -2.19 -10.75
N HIS A 64 -12.29 -1.30 -11.57
CA HIS A 64 -12.09 -1.36 -13.01
C HIS A 64 -10.62 -1.08 -13.37
N ALA A 65 -9.99 -1.93 -14.17
CA ALA A 65 -8.55 -1.85 -14.46
C ALA A 65 -8.11 -0.51 -15.08
N GLU A 66 -8.87 0.03 -16.02
CA GLU A 66 -8.55 1.31 -16.67
C GLU A 66 -9.08 2.53 -15.94
N ARG A 67 -10.37 2.50 -15.55
CA ARG A 67 -11.06 3.67 -15.00
C ARG A 67 -10.87 3.83 -13.49
N GLY A 68 -10.46 2.76 -12.80
CA GLY A 68 -10.32 2.72 -11.34
C GLY A 68 -11.64 2.82 -10.58
N ILE A 69 -12.80 2.83 -11.25
CA ILE A 69 -14.11 2.91 -10.59
C ILE A 69 -14.44 1.61 -9.87
N GLY A 70 -15.14 1.70 -8.73
CA GLY A 70 -15.59 0.53 -7.98
C GLY A 70 -16.60 -0.31 -8.76
N ILE A 71 -16.46 -1.63 -8.67
CA ILE A 71 -17.34 -2.65 -9.25
C ILE A 71 -17.84 -3.54 -8.12
N GLY A 72 -19.15 -3.83 -8.12
CA GLY A 72 -19.77 -4.75 -7.16
C GLY A 72 -20.16 -4.09 -5.83
N GLU A 73 -20.15 -4.88 -4.77
CA GLU A 73 -20.63 -4.47 -3.44
C GLU A 73 -19.75 -3.38 -2.80
N ARG A 74 -20.39 -2.44 -2.10
CA ARG A 74 -19.72 -1.38 -1.33
C ARG A 74 -19.23 -1.90 0.02
N ASN A 75 -18.11 -1.35 0.48
CA ASN A 75 -17.52 -1.58 1.80
C ASN A 75 -17.27 -3.05 2.16
N THR A 76 -17.05 -3.89 1.16
CA THR A 76 -16.60 -5.25 1.38
C THR A 76 -15.11 -5.29 1.74
N ALA A 77 -14.76 -6.25 2.60
CA ALA A 77 -13.39 -6.47 3.05
C ALA A 77 -12.41 -6.75 1.89
N HIS A 78 -12.90 -7.36 0.80
CA HIS A 78 -12.09 -7.64 -0.39
C HIS A 78 -11.55 -6.37 -1.07
N GLY A 79 -12.25 -5.25 -0.90
CA GLY A 79 -11.91 -3.95 -1.48
C GLY A 79 -11.00 -3.07 -0.64
N LEU A 80 -10.57 -3.55 0.53
CA LEU A 80 -9.77 -2.73 1.44
C LEU A 80 -8.39 -2.43 0.86
N ALA A 81 -7.88 -1.24 1.20
CA ALA A 81 -6.53 -0.84 0.85
C ALA A 81 -5.50 -1.85 1.39
N PRO A 82 -4.53 -2.33 0.59
CA PRO A 82 -3.51 -3.26 1.03
C PRO A 82 -2.41 -2.54 1.82
N VAL A 83 -2.74 -2.05 3.02
CA VAL A 83 -1.84 -1.24 3.86
C VAL A 83 -0.61 -2.05 4.31
N GLY A 84 -0.77 -3.36 4.53
CA GLY A 84 0.36 -4.26 4.84
C GLY A 84 1.42 -4.26 3.74
N LEU A 85 1.00 -4.54 2.49
CA LEU A 85 1.86 -4.45 1.31
C LEU A 85 2.52 -3.07 1.19
N PHE A 86 1.77 -1.99 1.41
CA PHE A 86 2.33 -0.63 1.37
C PHE A 86 3.49 -0.45 2.36
N LEU A 87 3.32 -0.93 3.60
CA LEU A 87 4.37 -0.88 4.61
C LEU A 87 5.56 -1.79 4.28
N ASP A 88 5.31 -2.97 3.72
CA ASP A 88 6.34 -3.91 3.30
C ASP A 88 7.20 -3.34 2.16
N VAL A 89 6.55 -2.74 1.16
CA VAL A 89 7.22 -2.06 0.03
C VAL A 89 8.03 -0.86 0.52
N LEU A 90 7.47 -0.09 1.47
CA LEU A 90 8.17 1.01 2.12
C LEU A 90 9.38 0.53 2.92
N GLY A 91 9.37 -0.73 3.37
CA GLY A 91 10.44 -1.33 4.15
C GLY A 91 10.28 -1.16 5.65
N VAL A 92 9.09 -0.87 6.15
CA VAL A 92 8.85 -0.65 7.59
C VAL A 92 8.06 -1.82 8.17
N ARG A 93 8.66 -2.56 9.08
CA ARG A 93 8.06 -3.75 9.71
C ARG A 93 8.18 -3.70 11.23
N ASN A 94 7.36 -4.51 11.91
CA ASN A 94 7.45 -4.79 13.35
C ASN A 94 7.62 -3.53 14.23
N ILE A 95 6.77 -2.53 14.00
CA ILE A 95 6.79 -1.28 14.77
C ILE A 95 6.30 -1.58 16.20
N SER A 96 7.11 -1.23 17.19
CA SER A 96 6.77 -1.28 18.61
C SER A 96 7.28 -0.03 19.30
N SER A 97 6.82 0.23 20.53
CA SER A 97 7.31 1.37 21.33
C SER A 97 8.82 1.35 21.62
N ARG A 98 9.53 0.25 21.31
CA ARG A 98 10.96 0.06 21.58
C ARG A 98 11.77 -0.38 20.35
N SER A 99 11.12 -0.68 19.23
CA SER A 99 11.80 -1.19 18.05
C SER A 99 11.10 -0.85 16.76
N VAL A 100 11.88 -0.60 15.71
CA VAL A 100 11.39 -0.46 14.33
C VAL A 100 12.33 -1.25 13.43
N HIS A 101 11.78 -2.10 12.57
CA HIS A 101 12.57 -2.78 11.54
C HIS A 101 12.50 -1.97 10.26
N LEU A 102 13.67 -1.66 9.70
CA LEU A 102 13.83 -0.97 8.43
C LEU A 102 14.54 -1.88 7.43
N ASP A 103 14.08 -1.86 6.19
CA ASP A 103 14.66 -2.61 5.08
C ASP A 103 14.52 -1.77 3.80
N GLY A 104 15.62 -1.25 3.28
CA GLY A 104 15.65 -0.48 2.04
C GLY A 104 15.27 1.00 2.20
N ARG A 105 15.13 1.67 1.05
CA ARG A 105 14.72 3.09 0.96
C ARG A 105 13.25 3.20 0.60
N ASN A 106 12.68 4.37 0.91
CA ASN A 106 11.36 4.75 0.43
C ASN A 106 11.32 4.72 -1.12
N PRO A 107 10.54 3.82 -1.73
CA PRO A 107 10.45 3.73 -3.19
C PRO A 107 9.43 4.72 -3.78
N PHE A 108 8.67 5.43 -2.94
CA PHE A 108 7.66 6.39 -3.37
C PHE A 108 8.28 7.79 -3.56
N PRO A 109 7.79 8.60 -4.51
CA PRO A 109 8.35 9.92 -4.79
C PRO A 109 7.95 11.00 -3.77
N TRP A 110 7.29 10.61 -2.68
CA TRP A 110 6.88 11.50 -1.59
C TRP A 110 7.26 10.89 -0.23
N PRO A 111 7.49 11.72 0.80
CA PRO A 111 7.75 11.23 2.14
C PRO A 111 6.52 10.52 2.72
N VAL A 112 6.76 9.48 3.53
CA VAL A 112 5.71 8.73 4.21
C VAL A 112 5.89 8.82 5.72
N THR A 113 4.82 9.23 6.42
CA THR A 113 4.79 9.31 7.88
C THR A 113 3.90 8.20 8.44
N ILE A 114 4.46 7.39 9.34
CA ILE A 114 3.74 6.35 10.08
C ILE A 114 3.67 6.77 11.55
N ASN A 115 2.48 6.77 12.12
CA ASN A 115 2.27 6.95 13.55
C ASN A 115 1.70 5.67 14.14
N TYR A 116 2.40 5.06 15.09
CA TYR A 116 1.98 3.81 15.71
C TYR A 116 2.39 3.75 17.18
N LYS A 117 1.40 3.70 18.08
CA LYS A 117 1.60 3.56 19.54
C LYS A 117 2.63 4.54 20.12
N GLY A 118 2.59 5.80 19.69
CA GLY A 118 3.51 6.86 20.12
C GLY A 118 4.88 6.86 19.43
N VAL A 119 5.12 5.96 18.48
CA VAL A 119 6.28 6.00 17.58
C VAL A 119 5.89 6.73 16.29
N THR A 120 6.74 7.66 15.86
CA THR A 120 6.64 8.29 14.54
C THR A 120 7.80 7.82 13.68
N VAL A 121 7.52 7.28 12.49
CA VAL A 121 8.51 6.92 11.48
C VAL A 121 8.29 7.80 10.26
N LEU A 122 9.21 8.71 9.98
CA LEU A 122 9.23 9.55 8.78
C LEU A 122 10.23 8.97 7.79
N CYS A 123 9.72 8.31 6.75
CA CYS A 123 10.52 7.83 5.64
C CYS A 123 10.64 8.95 4.60
N GLY A 124 11.74 9.69 4.63
CA GLY A 124 12.08 10.68 3.60
C GLY A 124 12.57 10.03 2.32
N LEU A 125 13.09 10.84 1.39
CA LEU A 125 13.66 10.32 0.13
C LEU A 125 15.07 9.74 0.35
N ASP A 126 15.87 10.36 1.22
CA ASP A 126 17.27 9.97 1.44
C ASP A 126 17.53 9.36 2.82
N ARG A 127 16.62 9.54 3.77
CA ARG A 127 16.78 9.11 5.17
C ARG A 127 15.46 8.81 5.84
N THR A 128 15.51 7.98 6.88
CA THR A 128 14.39 7.67 7.75
C THR A 128 14.64 8.24 9.15
N VAL A 129 13.65 8.94 9.70
CA VAL A 129 13.70 9.49 11.06
C VAL A 129 12.67 8.76 11.93
N ILE A 130 13.13 8.20 13.05
CA ILE A 130 12.28 7.50 14.02
C ILE A 130 12.27 8.31 15.32
N THR A 131 11.08 8.67 15.78
CA THR A 131 10.82 9.28 17.09
C THR A 131 10.14 8.27 17.98
N PHE A 132 10.77 7.89 19.10
CA PHE A 132 10.19 6.98 20.09
C PHE A 132 9.31 7.74 21.11
N PRO A 133 8.45 7.05 21.89
CA PRO A 133 7.51 7.70 22.82
C PRO A 133 8.17 8.57 23.91
N ASN A 134 9.46 8.37 24.18
CA ASN A 134 10.24 9.19 25.11
C ASN A 134 10.86 10.44 24.46
N GLY A 135 10.55 10.72 23.20
CA GLY A 135 11.04 11.88 22.45
C GLY A 135 12.43 11.73 21.83
N LYS A 136 13.11 10.58 22.01
CA LYS A 136 14.41 10.37 21.36
C LYS A 136 14.22 10.13 19.85
N ASN A 137 15.04 10.82 19.07
CA ASN A 137 15.11 10.69 17.63
C ASN A 137 16.33 9.87 17.19
N ILE A 138 16.12 8.96 16.24
CA ILE A 138 17.18 8.20 15.56
C ILE A 138 17.03 8.41 14.06
N ILE A 139 18.13 8.75 13.39
CA ILE A 139 18.20 8.96 11.94
C ILE A 139 18.95 7.78 11.32
N VAL A 140 18.37 7.21 10.26
CA VAL A 140 18.96 6.11 9.48
C VAL A 140 19.08 6.56 8.03
N GLU A 141 20.30 6.55 7.50
CA GLU A 141 20.62 6.93 6.11
C GLU A 141 21.06 5.72 5.27
N ASP A 142 21.59 4.68 5.93
CA ASP A 142 21.96 3.42 5.29
C ASP A 142 20.70 2.62 4.94
N PRO A 143 20.50 2.24 3.65
CA PRO A 143 19.37 1.41 3.25
C PRO A 143 19.49 -0.06 3.68
N ALA A 144 20.62 -0.49 4.22
CA ALA A 144 20.81 -1.85 4.68
C ALA A 144 19.75 -2.25 5.73
N PRO A 145 19.23 -3.49 5.68
CA PRO A 145 18.28 -3.96 6.66
C PRO A 145 18.84 -3.82 8.08
N CYS A 146 18.07 -3.15 8.95
CA CYS A 146 18.47 -2.91 10.33
C CYS A 146 17.28 -2.90 11.29
N ILE A 147 17.58 -3.13 12.57
CA ILE A 147 16.60 -3.01 13.65
C ILE A 147 17.05 -1.84 14.53
N VAL A 148 16.25 -0.78 14.53
CA VAL A 148 16.48 0.36 15.41
C VAL A 148 15.80 0.09 16.74
N ARG A 149 16.56 0.13 17.84
CA ARG A 149 16.07 -0.17 19.19
C ARG A 149 16.26 0.99 20.15
N MET A 150 15.41 1.03 21.17
CA MET A 150 15.53 1.89 22.33
C MET A 150 15.26 1.15 23.63
#